data_AF-A0A7X6PTX8-F1
#
_entry.id   AF-A0A7X6PTX8-F1
#
_cell.length_a   1.000
_cell.length_b   1.000
_cell.length_c   1.000
_cell.angle_alpha   90.00
_cell.angle_beta   90.00
_cell.angle_gamma   90.00
#
_symmetry.space_group_name_H-M   'P 1'
#
loop_
_entity.id
_entity.type
_entity.pdbx_description
1 polymer ?
#
loop_
_entity_poly.entity_id
_entity_poly.type
_entity_poly.pdbx_seq_one_letter_code
_entity_poly.pdbx_strand_id
1 'polypeptide(L)'
;MNEMSLQRQTLTIKELSEKLDIPKPTLRFWEKELEGIIVPLRSSGGQRRYTESHITLFEQIKELRNAGKSLSQIKEHFNNVSPTSRPPESEIDMLTKRISDLVKIEVTRFLDTK
;
A
#
# COMPACT_ATOMS: atom_id res chain seq x y z
N MET A 1 -34.57 -2.17 -2.44
CA MET A 1 -33.25 -2.74 -2.81
C MET A 1 -32.21 -1.81 -2.24
N ASN A 2 -31.60 -2.16 -1.11
CA ASN A 2 -30.68 -1.30 -0.39
C ASN A 2 -29.29 -1.49 -1.03
N GLU A 3 -28.93 -0.64 -1.98
CA GLU A 3 -27.53 -0.45 -2.37
C GLU A 3 -26.83 0.20 -1.17
N MET A 4 -26.43 -0.62 -0.19
CA MET A 4 -25.42 -0.23 0.78
C MET A 4 -24.11 -0.09 0.01
N SER A 5 -23.90 1.09 -0.57
CA SER A 5 -22.60 1.53 -1.00
C SER A 5 -21.66 1.44 0.20
N LEU A 6 -20.81 0.40 0.24
CA LEU A 6 -19.64 0.38 1.09
C LEU A 6 -18.69 1.46 0.55
N GLN A 7 -18.99 2.73 0.82
CA GLN A 7 -17.99 3.77 0.77
C GLN A 7 -17.01 3.44 1.88
N ARG A 8 -15.92 2.74 1.55
CA ARG A 8 -14.79 2.59 2.48
C ARG A 8 -14.42 4.00 2.92
N GLN A 9 -14.63 4.29 4.20
CA GLN A 9 -14.39 5.62 4.75
C GLN A 9 -12.91 5.95 4.51
N THR A 10 -12.65 7.12 3.90
CA THR A 10 -11.29 7.59 3.66
C THR A 10 -11.05 8.88 4.44
N LEU A 11 -9.88 8.97 5.06
CA LEU A 11 -9.47 10.13 5.83
C LEU A 11 -8.83 11.18 4.94
N THR A 12 -9.03 12.44 5.30
CA THR A 12 -8.19 13.56 4.87
C THR A 12 -6.84 13.52 5.60
N ILE A 13 -5.88 14.32 5.14
CA ILE A 13 -4.59 14.45 5.85
C ILE A 13 -4.77 15.06 7.26
N LYS A 14 -5.84 15.84 7.48
CA LYS A 14 -6.15 16.39 8.79
C LYS A 14 -6.58 15.28 9.75
N GLU A 15 -7.56 14.47 9.34
CA GLU A 15 -8.05 13.37 10.16
C GLU A 15 -6.98 12.31 10.38
N LEU A 16 -6.13 12.03 9.38
CA LEU A 16 -4.99 11.12 9.53
C LEU A 16 -3.98 11.64 10.56
N SER A 17 -3.68 12.94 10.52
CA SER A 17 -2.78 13.60 11.47
C SER A 17 -3.29 13.51 12.90
N GLU A 18 -4.60 13.75 13.09
CA GLU A 18 -5.27 13.66 14.39
C GLU A 18 -5.35 12.21 14.88
N LYS A 19 -5.68 11.24 14.01
CA LYS A 19 -5.79 9.81 14.35
C LYS A 19 -4.45 9.21 14.77
N LEU A 20 -3.37 9.54 14.06
CA LEU A 20 -2.05 8.95 14.30
C LEU A 20 -1.17 9.75 15.26
N ASP A 21 -1.63 10.93 15.67
CA ASP A 21 -0.82 11.90 16.41
C ASP A 21 0.53 12.15 15.72
N ILE A 22 0.46 12.47 14.42
CA ILE A 22 1.62 12.81 13.58
C ILE A 22 1.32 14.15 12.91
N PRO A 23 2.20 15.17 13.01
CA PRO A 23 1.97 16.44 12.35
C PRO A 23 1.80 16.30 10.83
N LYS A 24 0.82 17.01 10.26
CA LYS A 24 0.60 17.10 8.80
C LYS A 24 1.89 17.33 7.99
N PRO A 25 2.81 18.26 8.34
CA PRO A 25 4.05 18.42 7.58
C PRO A 25 4.93 17.16 7.61
N THR A 26 4.95 16.43 8.73
CA THR A 26 5.67 15.16 8.85
C THR A 26 5.07 14.08 7.94
N LEU A 27 3.74 13.95 7.90
CA LEU A 27 3.05 13.03 6.99
C LEU A 27 3.37 13.33 5.52
N ARG A 28 3.32 14.62 5.13
CA ARG A 28 3.68 15.06 3.77
C ARG A 28 5.14 14.77 3.44
N PHE A 29 6.03 14.96 4.42
CA PHE A 29 7.44 14.65 4.25
C PHE A 29 7.65 13.15 4.04
N TRP A 30 7.01 12.29 4.85
CA TRP A 30 7.11 10.84 4.68
C TRP A 30 6.54 10.37 3.34
N GLU A 31 5.41 10.92 2.88
CA GLU A 31 4.87 10.65 1.54
C GLU A 31 5.89 10.92 0.43
N LYS A 32 6.62 12.03 0.54
CA LYS A 32 7.63 12.42 -0.45
C LYS A 32 8.82 11.46 -0.43
N GLU A 33 9.37 11.17 0.75
CA GLU A 33 10.58 10.33 0.87
C GLU A 33 10.30 8.86 0.55
N LEU A 34 9.09 8.39 0.89
CA LEU A 34 8.60 7.03 0.69
C LEU A 34 7.67 6.93 -0.53
N GLU A 35 7.94 7.74 -1.56
CA GLU A 35 7.24 7.65 -2.85
C GLU A 35 7.32 6.22 -3.41
N GLY A 36 6.19 5.72 -3.92
CA GLY A 36 6.02 4.34 -4.38
C GLY A 36 5.59 3.36 -3.27
N ILE A 37 5.83 3.68 -2.00
CA ILE A 37 5.35 2.91 -0.84
C ILE A 37 4.05 3.53 -0.30
N ILE A 38 4.05 4.85 -0.09
CA ILE A 38 2.85 5.60 0.33
C ILE A 38 2.23 6.23 -0.91
N VAL A 39 1.06 5.74 -1.31
CA VAL A 39 0.36 6.23 -2.52
C VAL A 39 -1.08 6.60 -2.18
N PRO A 40 -1.33 7.83 -1.70
CA PRO A 40 -2.67 8.24 -1.30
C PRO A 40 -3.62 8.27 -2.50
N LEU A 41 -4.88 7.92 -2.26
CA LEU A 41 -5.95 8.11 -3.22
C LEU A 41 -6.18 9.60 -3.45
N ARG A 42 -6.76 9.94 -4.61
CA ARG A 42 -7.19 11.30 -4.92
C ARG A 42 -8.70 11.32 -5.13
N SER A 43 -9.38 12.27 -4.49
CA SER A 43 -10.78 12.57 -4.79
C SER A 43 -10.90 13.20 -6.19
N SER A 44 -12.11 13.33 -6.72
CA SER A 44 -12.40 14.09 -7.95
C SER A 44 -11.80 15.50 -7.94
N GLY A 45 -11.85 16.21 -6.80
CA GLY A 45 -11.23 17.53 -6.62
C GLY A 45 -9.71 17.52 -6.35
N GLY A 46 -9.00 16.41 -6.56
CA GLY A 46 -7.55 16.30 -6.42
C GLY A 46 -7.01 16.21 -4.98
N GLN A 47 -7.89 16.23 -3.96
CA GLN A 47 -7.50 16.12 -2.56
C GLN A 47 -7.06 14.70 -2.19
N ARG A 48 -6.04 14.60 -1.33
CA ARG A 48 -5.53 13.30 -0.83
C ARG A 48 -6.55 12.62 0.09
N ARG A 49 -6.67 11.31 -0.05
CA ARG A 49 -7.55 10.43 0.73
C ARG A 49 -6.79 9.17 1.16
N TYR A 50 -6.93 8.79 2.42
CA TYR A 50 -6.22 7.67 3.04
C TYR A 50 -7.22 6.62 3.53
N THR A 51 -7.00 5.37 3.12
CA THR A 51 -7.75 4.19 3.55
C THR A 51 -7.19 3.62 4.85
N GLU A 52 -7.88 2.66 5.46
CA GLU A 52 -7.35 1.91 6.61
C GLU A 52 -5.98 1.27 6.34
N SER A 53 -5.74 0.74 5.13
CA SER A 53 -4.42 0.21 4.77
C SER A 53 -3.29 1.26 4.78
N HIS A 54 -3.60 2.53 4.46
CA HIS A 54 -2.63 3.61 4.63
C HIS A 54 -2.36 3.89 6.10
N ILE A 55 -3.38 3.83 6.94
CA ILE A 55 -3.26 4.08 8.38
C ILE A 55 -2.30 3.05 8.99
N THR A 56 -2.51 1.76 8.72
CA THR A 56 -1.61 0.68 9.15
C THR A 56 -0.18 0.88 8.63
N LEU A 57 -0.02 1.32 7.37
CA LEU A 57 1.30 1.63 6.83
C LEU A 57 2.00 2.77 7.58
N PHE A 58 1.27 3.86 7.87
CA PHE A 58 1.83 4.98 8.63
C PHE A 58 2.16 4.60 10.09
N GLU A 59 1.39 3.71 10.71
CA GLU A 59 1.70 3.14 12.03
C GLU A 59 3.01 2.36 12.00
N GLN A 60 3.19 1.46 11.03
CA GLN A 60 4.45 0.72 10.86
C GLN A 60 5.64 1.66 10.65
N ILE A 61 5.48 2.70 9.83
CA ILE A 61 6.52 3.71 9.63
C ILE A 61 6.82 4.44 10.94
N LYS A 62 5.79 4.82 11.72
CA LYS A 62 5.95 5.47 13.03
C LYS A 62 6.74 4.58 14.00
N GLU A 63 6.42 3.30 14.08
CA GLU A 63 7.13 2.32 14.91
C GLU A 63 8.61 2.19 14.50
N LEU A 64 8.88 2.05 13.20
CA LEU A 64 10.25 1.96 12.69
C LEU A 64 11.05 3.25 12.94
N ARG A 65 10.41 4.42 12.83
CA ARG A 65 11.00 5.72 13.18
C ARG A 65 11.32 5.82 14.67
N ASN A 66 10.41 5.34 15.53
CA ASN A 66 10.63 5.30 16.98
C ASN A 66 11.75 4.31 17.37
N ALA A 67 11.93 3.25 16.59
CA ALA A 67 13.05 2.32 16.71
C ALA A 67 14.39 2.87 16.15
N GLY A 68 14.44 4.15 15.76
CA GLY A 68 15.66 4.83 15.32
C GLY A 68 16.02 4.63 13.85
N LYS A 69 15.17 4.00 13.03
CA LYS A 69 15.44 3.82 11.61
C LYS A 69 15.25 5.13 10.84
N SER A 70 16.12 5.37 9.85
CA SER A 70 15.96 6.47 8.91
C SER A 70 14.88 6.15 7.86
N LEU A 71 14.33 7.17 7.20
CA LEU A 71 13.38 6.95 6.10
C LEU A 71 13.99 6.16 4.95
N SER A 72 15.29 6.31 4.68
CA SER A 72 16.00 5.51 3.68
C SER A 72 16.04 4.03 4.05
N GLN A 73 16.32 3.70 5.33
CA GLN A 73 16.30 2.32 5.82
C GLN A 73 14.88 1.74 5.81
N ILE A 74 13.87 2.55 6.11
CA ILE A 74 12.46 2.15 6.04
C ILE A 74 12.06 1.87 4.59
N LYS A 75 12.48 2.72 3.64
CA LYS A 75 12.26 2.52 2.21
C LYS A 75 12.86 1.20 1.72
N GLU A 76 14.10 0.95 2.11
CA GLU A 76 14.80 -0.30 1.81
C GLU A 76 14.08 -1.52 2.42
N HIS A 77 13.63 -1.42 3.67
CA HIS A 77 12.86 -2.48 4.33
C HIS A 77 11.62 -2.86 3.53
N PHE A 78 10.81 -1.89 3.09
CA PHE A 78 9.61 -2.17 2.30
C PHE A 78 9.92 -2.70 0.89
N ASN A 79 11.03 -2.28 0.28
CA ASN A 79 11.42 -2.77 -1.04
C ASN A 79 11.94 -4.21 -0.99
N ASN A 80 12.75 -4.56 0.02
CA ASN A 80 13.33 -5.90 0.19
C ASN A 80 12.28 -6.95 0.61
N VAL A 81 11.15 -6.49 1.14
CA VAL A 81 10.01 -7.33 1.54
C VAL A 81 9.06 -7.62 0.35
N SER A 82 9.30 -7.02 -0.83
CA SER A 82 8.59 -7.36 -2.08
C SER A 82 9.44 -8.39 -2.87
N PRO A 83 9.01 -9.68 -2.89
CA PRO A 83 7.87 -10.10 -3.70
C PRO A 83 6.78 -10.96 -3.01
N THR A 84 6.80 -11.17 -1.68
CA THR A 84 5.97 -12.25 -1.08
C THR A 84 5.04 -11.86 0.08
N SER A 85 5.01 -10.61 0.54
CA SER A 85 4.15 -10.24 1.69
C SER A 85 3.32 -8.98 1.49
N ARG A 86 2.47 -8.99 0.45
CA ARG A 86 1.16 -8.33 0.58
C ARG A 86 0.22 -9.36 1.23
N PRO A 87 -0.55 -9.02 2.29
CA PRO A 87 -1.72 -9.84 2.61
C PRO A 87 -2.62 -9.84 1.35
N PRO A 88 -3.08 -11.01 0.89
CA PRO A 88 -3.88 -11.13 -0.32
C PRO A 88 -5.30 -10.60 -0.05
N GLU A 89 -5.46 -9.28 -0.02
CA GLU A 89 -6.76 -8.64 0.20
C GLU A 89 -7.32 -7.89 -1.02
N SER A 90 -6.76 -8.11 -2.21
CA SER A 90 -7.44 -7.69 -3.44
C SER A 90 -7.67 -8.88 -4.38
N GLU A 91 -8.90 -8.98 -4.88
CA GLU A 91 -9.31 -9.92 -5.94
C GLU A 91 -8.36 -9.82 -7.15
N ILE A 92 -7.84 -8.61 -7.41
CA ILE A 92 -6.85 -8.33 -8.45
C ILE A 92 -5.56 -9.13 -8.21
N ASP A 93 -5.00 -9.12 -6.99
CA ASP A 93 -3.75 -9.85 -6.71
C ASP A 93 -3.93 -11.37 -6.84
N MET A 94 -5.10 -11.90 -6.45
CA MET A 94 -5.42 -13.32 -6.64
C MET A 94 -5.53 -13.67 -8.12
N LEU A 95 -6.17 -12.82 -8.92
CA LEU A 95 -6.26 -12.97 -10.37
C LEU A 95 -4.88 -12.89 -11.02
N THR A 96 -4.03 -11.93 -10.62
CA THR A 96 -2.66 -11.81 -11.13
C THR A 96 -1.82 -13.06 -10.83
N LYS A 97 -1.95 -13.62 -9.62
CA LYS A 97 -1.27 -14.86 -9.26
C LYS A 97 -1.76 -16.04 -10.11
N ARG A 98 -3.08 -16.19 -10.27
CA ARG A 98 -3.67 -17.25 -11.09
C ARG A 98 -3.26 -17.15 -12.57
N ILE A 99 -3.26 -15.94 -13.13
CA ILE A 99 -2.78 -15.70 -14.50
C ILE A 99 -1.31 -16.08 -14.63
N SER A 100 -0.48 -15.66 -13.67
CA SER A 100 0.95 -15.96 -13.67
C SER A 100 1.23 -17.46 -13.61
N ASP A 101 0.47 -18.21 -12.81
CA ASP A 101 0.60 -19.66 -12.69
C ASP A 101 0.16 -20.37 -13.98
N LEU A 102 -0.93 -19.93 -14.62
CA LEU A 102 -1.38 -20.47 -15.91
C LEU A 102 -0.35 -20.22 -17.02
N VAL A 103 0.21 -19.02 -17.09
CA VAL A 103 1.25 -18.67 -18.09
C VAL A 103 2.48 -19.54 -17.90
N LYS A 104 2.94 -19.74 -16.65
CA LYS A 104 4.08 -20.62 -16.37
C LYS A 104 3.84 -22.04 -16.85
N ILE A 105 2.66 -22.60 -16.57
CA ILE A 105 2.31 -23.97 -17.01
C ILE A 105 2.42 -24.08 -18.53
N GLU A 106 1.84 -23.13 -19.26
CA GLU A 106 1.82 -23.21 -20.73
C GLU A 106 3.20 -22.96 -21.35
N VAL A 107 3.98 -22.03 -20.78
CA VAL A 107 5.37 -21.80 -21.20
C VAL A 107 6.22 -23.04 -20.96
N THR A 108 6.11 -23.67 -19.78
CA THR A 108 6.83 -24.91 -19.49
C THR A 108 6.42 -26.03 -20.45
N ARG A 109 5.11 -26.22 -20.67
CA ARG A 109 4.62 -27.20 -21.65
C ARG A 109 5.20 -26.95 -23.04
N PHE A 110 5.18 -25.71 -23.52
CA PHE A 110 5.71 -25.35 -24.82
C PHE A 110 7.21 -25.65 -24.94
N LEU A 111 7.99 -25.31 -23.91
CA LEU A 111 9.43 -25.54 -23.89
C LEU A 111 9.78 -27.03 -23.77
N ASP A 112 9.00 -27.84 -23.07
CA ASP A 112 9.22 -29.28 -22.91
C ASP A 112 8.82 -30.11 -24.16
N THR A 113 8.05 -29.52 -25.09
CA THR A 113 7.63 -30.17 -26.35
C THR A 113 8.59 -29.95 -27.53
N LYS A 114 9.78 -29.36 -27.30
CA LYS A 114 10.87 -29.21 -28.28
C LYS A 114 12.12 -29.95 -27.85
#